data_AF-A1VL37-F1
#
_entry.id   AF-A1VL37-F1
#
_cell.length_a   1.000
_cell.length_b   1.000
_cell.length_c   1.000
_cell.angle_alpha   90.00
_cell.angle_beta   90.00
_cell.angle_gamma   90.00
#
_symmetry.space_group_name_H-M   'P 1'
#
loop_
_entity.id
_entity.type
_entity.pdbx_description
1 polymer ?
#
loop_
_entity_poly.entity_id
_entity_poly.type
_entity_poly.pdbx_seq_one_letter_code
_entity_poly.pdbx_strand_id
1 'polypeptide(L)'
;MKHVNMIYGAALLLASSLLPVQAQNPVAASPSAQESPNRCQAEIFKFEKILSFIRESQGLQAAALIKEKMLPAKVESEILKKDGYCGLARHLRDKKLTS
;
A
#
# COMPACT_ATOMS: atom_id res chain seq x y z
N MET A 1 41.17 41.11 9.17
CA MET A 1 41.78 42.05 8.21
C MET A 1 41.79 41.44 6.83
N LYS A 2 41.51 42.26 5.80
CA LYS A 2 41.66 42.05 4.34
C LYS A 2 40.51 41.36 3.58
N HIS A 3 39.51 42.17 3.20
CA HIS A 3 39.25 42.65 1.81
C HIS A 3 40.05 41.93 0.69
N VAL A 4 39.58 41.63 -0.52
CA VAL A 4 38.52 42.20 -1.37
C VAL A 4 38.60 41.49 -2.75
N ASN A 5 37.49 41.50 -3.50
CA ASN A 5 37.36 41.28 -4.96
C ASN A 5 37.69 39.86 -5.50
N MET A 6 37.06 39.37 -6.57
CA MET A 6 36.71 40.10 -7.78
C MET A 6 35.65 39.32 -8.59
N ILE A 7 34.64 40.07 -9.04
CA ILE A 7 33.55 39.66 -9.92
C ILE A 7 34.10 39.57 -11.35
N TYR A 8 34.02 38.41 -12.01
CA TYR A 8 33.96 38.22 -13.47
C TYR A 8 33.57 36.75 -13.70
N GLY A 9 32.64 36.34 -14.55
CA GLY A 9 31.83 37.03 -15.52
C GLY A 9 30.74 36.06 -15.98
N ALA A 10 29.73 36.61 -16.63
CA ALA A 10 28.63 35.88 -17.23
C ALA A 10 29.14 34.84 -18.24
N ALA A 11 28.66 33.59 -18.12
CA ALA A 11 28.77 32.60 -19.18
C ALA A 11 27.50 31.72 -19.19
N LEU A 12 26.60 32.04 -20.13
CA LEU A 12 25.69 31.14 -20.84
C LEU A 12 25.02 30.01 -20.03
N LEU A 13 23.87 30.33 -19.42
CA LEU A 13 22.84 29.34 -19.09
C LEU A 13 21.97 29.08 -20.33
N LEU A 14 22.41 28.15 -21.19
CA LEU A 14 21.60 27.59 -22.28
C LEU A 14 21.89 26.08 -22.34
N ALA A 15 21.34 25.34 -21.39
CA ALA A 15 21.16 23.90 -21.51
C ALA A 15 19.65 23.64 -21.47
N SER A 16 19.08 23.62 -22.67
CA SER A 16 17.69 23.28 -22.94
C SER A 16 17.36 21.92 -22.33
N SER A 17 16.48 21.95 -21.35
CA SER A 17 15.82 20.79 -20.76
C SER A 17 14.91 20.13 -21.80
N LEU A 18 15.44 19.15 -22.52
CA LEU A 18 14.62 18.15 -23.22
C LEU A 18 14.07 17.18 -22.19
N LEU A 19 12.97 17.55 -21.52
CA LEU A 19 12.12 16.59 -20.84
C LEU A 19 11.32 15.83 -21.89
N PRO A 20 11.45 14.50 -22.02
CA PRO A 20 10.41 13.73 -22.67
C PRO A 20 9.17 13.78 -21.78
N VAL A 21 8.17 14.56 -22.24
CA VAL A 21 6.79 14.46 -21.79
C VAL A 21 6.29 13.07 -22.17
N GLN A 22 6.34 12.13 -21.23
CA GLN A 22 5.56 10.89 -21.31
C GLN A 22 4.24 11.10 -20.58
N ALA A 23 3.34 11.81 -21.27
CA ALA A 23 1.92 11.75 -21.00
C ALA A 23 1.42 10.38 -21.49
N GLN A 24 1.50 9.36 -20.64
CA GLN A 24 0.78 8.11 -20.84
C GLN A 24 -0.42 8.12 -19.92
N ASN A 25 -1.57 8.41 -20.51
CA ASN A 25 -2.88 8.24 -19.92
C ASN A 25 -3.39 6.86 -20.36
N PRO A 26 -3.23 5.77 -19.58
CA PRO A 26 -4.06 4.59 -19.75
C PRO A 26 -5.27 4.75 -18.83
N VAL A 27 -6.35 5.31 -19.38
CA VAL A 27 -7.68 4.96 -18.87
C VAL A 27 -7.97 3.53 -19.31
N ALA A 28 -8.33 2.71 -18.33
CA ALA A 28 -9.04 1.45 -18.45
C ALA A 28 -8.28 0.27 -19.09
N ALA A 29 -7.29 -0.23 -18.35
CA ALA A 29 -7.27 -1.66 -18.05
C ALA A 29 -7.03 -1.75 -16.55
N SER A 30 -8.03 -2.17 -15.75
CA SER A 30 -7.76 -2.62 -14.38
C SER A 30 -6.71 -3.71 -14.48
N PRO A 31 -5.44 -3.45 -14.10
CA PRO A 31 -4.60 -4.58 -13.82
C PRO A 31 -5.21 -5.11 -12.53
N SER A 32 -5.51 -6.40 -12.48
CA SER A 32 -5.15 -7.08 -11.24
C SER A 32 -3.67 -6.78 -11.09
N ALA A 33 -3.37 -5.70 -10.35
CA ALA A 33 -2.02 -5.25 -10.07
C ALA A 33 -1.30 -6.53 -9.68
N GLN A 34 -0.16 -6.81 -10.33
CA GLN A 34 0.72 -7.86 -9.86
C GLN A 34 1.15 -7.39 -8.46
N GLU A 35 0.33 -7.77 -7.49
CA GLU A 35 0.40 -7.35 -6.13
C GLU A 35 1.62 -8.08 -5.61
N SER A 36 2.71 -7.35 -5.43
CA SER A 36 3.92 -7.96 -4.93
C SER A 36 3.57 -8.66 -3.62
N PRO A 37 4.11 -9.85 -3.34
CA PRO A 37 3.76 -10.61 -2.14
C PRO A 37 3.87 -9.77 -0.85
N ASN A 38 4.80 -8.80 -0.83
CA ASN A 38 4.96 -7.81 0.23
C ASN A 38 3.73 -6.89 0.43
N ARG A 39 3.04 -6.48 -0.64
CA ARG A 39 1.82 -5.65 -0.57
C ARG A 39 0.65 -6.44 -0.01
N CYS A 40 0.46 -7.68 -0.46
CA CYS A 40 -0.60 -8.57 0.03
C CYS A 40 -0.44 -8.82 1.55
N GLN A 41 0.79 -9.05 1.98
CA GLN A 41 1.10 -9.29 3.38
C GLN A 41 0.82 -8.04 4.25
N ALA A 42 1.14 -6.84 3.75
CA ALA A 42 0.86 -5.59 4.47
C ALA A 42 -0.64 -5.39 4.73
N GLU A 43 -1.51 -5.77 3.80
CA GLU A 43 -2.96 -5.71 4.00
C GLU A 43 -3.42 -6.66 5.11
N ILE A 44 -2.92 -7.89 5.11
CA ILE A 44 -3.23 -8.86 6.18
C ILE A 44 -2.76 -8.32 7.54
N PHE A 45 -1.55 -7.75 7.61
CA PHE A 45 -1.04 -7.14 8.84
C PHE A 45 -1.89 -5.98 9.36
N LYS A 46 -2.49 -5.16 8.48
CA LYS A 46 -3.42 -4.09 8.90
C LYS A 46 -4.64 -4.69 9.61
N PHE A 47 -5.22 -5.75 9.04
CA PHE A 47 -6.36 -6.43 9.64
C PHE A 47 -5.99 -7.04 11.01
N GLU A 48 -4.84 -7.71 11.11
CA GLU A 48 -4.34 -8.26 12.38
C GLU A 48 -4.10 -7.18 13.44
N LYS A 49 -3.61 -6.01 13.03
CA LYS A 49 -3.43 -4.86 13.94
C LYS A 49 -4.77 -4.34 14.47
N ILE A 50 -5.80 -4.29 13.63
CA ILE A 50 -7.17 -3.93 14.05
C ILE A 50 -7.70 -4.95 15.07
N LEU A 51 -7.55 -6.25 14.81
CA LEU A 51 -7.96 -7.30 15.75
C LEU A 51 -7.18 -7.23 17.07
N SER A 52 -5.88 -6.89 17.01
CA SER A 52 -5.05 -6.70 18.20
C SER A 52 -5.55 -5.53 19.04
N PHE A 53 -5.87 -4.39 18.41
CA PHE A 53 -6.47 -3.25 19.10
C PHE A 53 -7.82 -3.57 19.74
N ILE A 54 -8.68 -4.33 19.04
CA ILE A 54 -9.97 -4.78 19.60
C ILE A 54 -9.73 -5.70 20.79
N ARG A 55 -8.76 -6.61 20.71
CA ARG A 55 -8.44 -7.51 21.81
C ARG A 55 -7.98 -6.74 23.05
N GLU A 56 -7.19 -5.70 22.87
CA GLU A 56 -6.71 -4.83 23.95
C GLU A 56 -7.82 -3.94 24.53
N SER A 57 -8.71 -3.41 23.69
CA SER A 57 -9.75 -2.46 24.11
C SER A 57 -11.04 -3.12 24.61
N GLN A 58 -11.43 -4.26 24.03
CA GLN A 58 -12.73 -4.93 24.24
C GLN A 58 -12.59 -6.40 24.68
N GLY A 59 -11.37 -6.91 24.76
CA GLY A 59 -11.08 -8.27 25.22
C GLY A 59 -11.08 -9.32 24.12
N LEU A 60 -10.59 -10.50 24.50
CA LEU A 60 -10.34 -11.62 23.58
C LEU A 60 -11.61 -12.09 22.85
N GLN A 61 -12.74 -12.15 23.55
CA GLN A 61 -13.99 -12.65 22.99
C GLN A 61 -14.57 -11.70 21.94
N ALA A 62 -14.45 -10.38 22.14
CA ALA A 62 -14.88 -9.39 21.17
C ALA A 62 -14.05 -9.46 19.87
N ALA A 63 -12.73 -9.59 20.00
CA ALA A 63 -11.84 -9.77 18.86
C ALA A 63 -12.14 -11.05 18.08
N ALA A 64 -12.42 -12.16 18.77
CA ALA A 64 -12.79 -13.43 18.14
C ALA A 64 -14.12 -13.34 17.37
N LEU A 65 -15.13 -12.72 17.97
CA LEU A 65 -16.43 -12.51 17.31
C LEU A 65 -16.32 -11.61 16.08
N ILE A 66 -15.52 -10.54 16.16
CA ILE A 66 -15.29 -9.65 15.03
C ILE A 66 -14.50 -10.38 13.93
N LYS A 67 -13.45 -11.14 14.28
CA LYS A 67 -12.73 -11.96 13.31
C LYS A 67 -13.68 -12.93 12.61
N GLU A 68 -14.47 -13.70 13.35
CA GLU A 68 -15.39 -14.69 12.77
C GLU A 68 -16.47 -14.05 11.90
N LYS A 69 -16.98 -12.87 12.28
CA LYS A 69 -17.97 -12.14 11.48
C LYS A 69 -17.39 -11.58 10.17
N MET A 70 -16.16 -11.07 10.23
CA MET A 70 -15.54 -10.37 9.10
C MET A 70 -14.77 -11.31 8.17
N LEU A 71 -14.14 -12.32 8.72
CA LEU A 71 -13.33 -13.32 8.04
C LEU A 71 -13.49 -14.68 8.76
N PRO A 72 -14.58 -15.43 8.48
CA PRO A 72 -14.79 -16.74 9.09
C PRO A 72 -13.65 -17.69 8.75
N ALA A 73 -13.24 -18.53 9.71
CA ALA A 73 -12.08 -19.43 9.53
C ALA A 73 -12.19 -20.34 8.29
N LYS A 74 -13.41 -20.77 7.94
CA LYS A 74 -13.68 -21.55 6.73
C LYS A 74 -13.38 -20.75 5.46
N VAL A 75 -13.83 -19.50 5.41
CA VAL A 75 -13.63 -18.60 4.27
C VAL A 75 -12.15 -18.26 4.13
N GLU A 76 -11.47 -17.92 5.22
CA GLU A 76 -10.02 -17.71 5.27
C GLU A 76 -9.27 -18.91 4.68
N SER A 77 -9.61 -20.12 5.15
CA SER A 77 -8.98 -21.36 4.69
C SER A 77 -9.25 -21.66 3.22
N GLU A 78 -10.47 -21.42 2.73
CA GLU A 78 -10.82 -21.63 1.33
C GLU A 78 -10.09 -20.65 0.41
N ILE A 79 -9.99 -19.37 0.79
CA ILE A 79 -9.27 -18.35 0.02
C ILE A 79 -7.77 -18.65 0.02
N LEU A 80 -7.17 -18.97 1.17
CA LEU A 80 -5.75 -19.30 1.23
C LEU A 80 -5.40 -20.51 0.35
N LYS A 81 -6.29 -21.51 0.28
CA LYS A 81 -6.10 -22.68 -0.59
C LYS A 81 -6.23 -22.36 -2.08
N LYS A 82 -7.16 -21.48 -2.45
CA LYS A 82 -7.46 -21.18 -3.86
C LYS A 82 -6.57 -20.07 -4.43
N ASP A 83 -6.40 -18.99 -3.68
CA ASP A 83 -5.88 -17.72 -4.15
C ASP A 83 -4.67 -17.21 -3.32
N GLY A 84 -4.29 -17.96 -2.28
CA GLY A 84 -3.17 -17.63 -1.40
C GLY A 84 -3.36 -16.31 -0.62
N TYR A 85 -2.25 -15.76 -0.11
CA TYR A 85 -2.26 -14.54 0.71
C TYR A 85 -2.75 -13.30 -0.06
N CYS A 86 -2.52 -13.22 -1.37
CA CYS A 86 -3.00 -12.11 -2.19
C CYS A 86 -4.51 -12.17 -2.44
N GLY A 87 -5.07 -13.39 -2.57
CA GLY A 87 -6.52 -13.56 -2.57
C GLY A 87 -7.15 -13.13 -1.25
N LEU A 88 -6.51 -13.46 -0.13
CA LEU A 88 -6.97 -13.05 1.19
C LEU A 88 -6.92 -11.52 1.34
N ALA A 89 -5.82 -10.89 0.93
CA ALA A 89 -5.68 -9.43 0.93
C ALA A 89 -6.75 -8.75 0.05
N ARG A 90 -7.07 -9.33 -1.11
CA ARG A 90 -8.18 -8.84 -1.96
C ARG A 90 -9.52 -8.95 -1.24
N HIS A 91 -9.82 -10.10 -0.63
CA HIS A 91 -11.05 -10.29 0.12
C HIS A 91 -11.21 -9.27 1.26
N LEU A 92 -10.13 -9.01 2.00
CA LEU A 92 -10.11 -8.01 3.07
C LEU A 92 -10.42 -6.58 2.55
N ARG A 93 -9.85 -6.20 1.40
CA ARG A 93 -10.13 -4.91 0.75
C ARG A 93 -11.56 -4.82 0.22
N ASP A 94 -12.07 -5.88 -0.41
CA ASP A 94 -13.44 -5.93 -0.93
C ASP A 94 -14.47 -5.79 0.21
N LYS A 95 -14.14 -6.34 1.38
CA LYS A 95 -14.92 -6.20 2.62
C LYS A 95 -14.68 -4.87 3.35
N LYS A 96 -13.80 -4.00 2.84
CA LYS A 96 -13.38 -2.72 3.45
C LYS A 96 -12.85 -2.88 4.88
N LEU A 97 -12.20 -4.02 5.14
CA LEU A 97 -11.58 -4.34 6.44
C LEU A 97 -10.15 -3.81 6.53
N THR A 98 -9.57 -3.48 5.38
CA THR A 98 -8.28 -2.82 5.23
C THR A 98 -8.44 -1.69 4.21
N SER A 99 -7.72 -0.58 4.42
CA SER A 99 -7.77 0.62 3.57
C SER A 99 -6.38 1.04 3.14
#